data_AF-A0AAU1NY28-F1
#
_entry.id   AF-A0AAU1NY28-F1
#
_cell.length_a   1.000
_cell.length_b   1.000
_cell.length_c   1.000
_cell.angle_alpha   90.00
_cell.angle_beta   90.00
_cell.angle_gamma   90.00
#
_symmetry.space_group_name_H-M   'P 1'
#
loop_
_entity.id
_entity.type
_entity.pdbx_description
1 polymer ?
#
loop_
_entity_poly.entity_id
_entity_poly.type
_entity_poly.pdbx_seq_one_letter_code
_entity_poly.pdbx_strand_id
1 'polypeptide(L)' 'MKQQSEPRLTTREKAKVAGYVARMCKRGIAGEHVYQGDLERKVERVIDGARRREERASKSRK' A
#
# COMPACT_ATOMS: atom_id res chain seq x y z
N MET A 1 -15.02 -15.51 8.66
CA MET A 1 -14.25 -14.32 8.19
C MET A 1 -13.38 -14.75 7.02
N LYS A 2 -13.66 -14.30 5.79
CA LYS A 2 -12.74 -14.51 4.66
C LYS A 2 -11.47 -13.73 4.99
N GLN A 3 -10.38 -14.41 5.32
CA GLN A 3 -9.06 -13.79 5.35
C GLN A 3 -8.81 -13.28 3.93
N GLN A 4 -9.04 -11.99 3.67
CA GLN A 4 -8.46 -11.36 2.49
C GLN A 4 -6.96 -11.41 2.72
N SER A 5 -6.31 -12.47 2.24
CA SER A 5 -4.87 -12.60 2.30
C SER A 5 -4.28 -11.30 1.75
N GLU A 6 -3.60 -10.55 2.61
CA GLU A 6 -2.91 -9.35 2.17
C GLU A 6 -1.94 -9.74 1.04
N PRO A 7 -1.94 -9.00 -0.08
CA PRO A 7 -1.12 -9.38 -1.22
C PRO A 7 0.36 -9.28 -0.83
N ARG A 8 1.17 -10.24 -1.27
CA ARG A 8 2.61 -10.18 -0.99
C ARG A 8 3.22 -9.02 -1.76
N LEU A 9 3.71 -8.04 -1.02
CA LEU A 9 4.41 -6.90 -1.60
C LEU A 9 5.82 -7.30 -2.05
N THR A 10 6.18 -6.88 -3.26
CA THR A 10 7.56 -6.91 -3.76
C THR A 10 8.43 -5.91 -2.99
N THR A 11 9.76 -6.06 -3.05
CA THR A 11 10.71 -5.14 -2.40
C THR A 11 10.48 -3.67 -2.81
N ARG A 12 10.16 -3.44 -4.09
CA ARG A 12 9.86 -2.09 -4.60
C ARG A 12 8.55 -1.54 -4.05
N GLU A 13 7.52 -2.36 -3.93
CA GLU A 13 6.23 -1.96 -3.35
C GLU A 13 6.38 -1.66 -1.85
N LYS A 14 7.13 -2.49 -1.10
CA LYS A 14 7.46 -2.24 0.31
C LYS A 14 8.18 -0.91 0.50
N ALA A 15 9.18 -0.61 -0.33
CA ALA A 15 9.90 0.67 -0.27
C ALA A 15 8.97 1.87 -0.50
N LYS A 16 8.02 1.76 -1.43
CA LYS A 16 7.02 2.82 -1.67
C LYS A 16 6.12 3.02 -0.46
N VAL A 17 5.57 1.94 0.09
CA VAL A 17 4.70 1.99 1.28
C VAL A 17 5.47 2.60 2.45
N ALA A 18 6.69 2.13 2.74
CA ALA A 18 7.53 2.68 3.80
C ALA A 18 7.77 4.19 3.62
N GLY A 19 8.03 4.66 2.39
CA GLY A 19 8.20 6.08 2.10
C GLY A 19 6.91 6.92 2.21
N TYR A 20 5.73 6.32 1.99
CA TYR A 20 4.45 7.01 2.24
C TYR A 20 4.15 7.06 3.73
N VAL A 21 4.34 5.97 4.45
CA VAL A 21 4.16 5.88 5.92
C VAL A 21 5.09 6.85 6.63
N ALA A 22 6.38 6.90 6.28
CA ALA A 22 7.32 7.86 6.86
C ALA A 22 6.87 9.31 6.67
N ARG A 23 6.25 9.64 5.52
CA ARG A 23 5.68 10.97 5.28
C ARG A 23 4.41 11.22 6.08
N MET A 24 3.57 10.20 6.31
CA MET A 24 2.41 10.32 7.20
C MET A 24 2.89 10.57 8.63
N CYS A 25 3.87 9.83 9.13
CA CYS A 25 4.47 10.08 10.44
C CYS A 25 5.02 11.51 10.54
N LYS A 26 5.74 11.99 9.51
CA LYS A 26 6.25 13.37 9.48
C LYS A 26 5.11 14.40 9.56
N ARG A 27 3.99 14.16 8.87
CA ARG A 27 2.81 15.03 8.92
C ARG A 27 2.08 14.93 10.26
N GLY A 28 2.02 13.75 10.87
CA GLY A 28 1.47 13.56 12.21
C GLY A 28 2.22 14.38 13.26
N ILE A 29 3.55 14.50 13.15
CA ILE A 29 4.35 15.39 14.02
C ILE A 29 3.97 16.87 13.81
N ALA A 30 3.62 17.26 12.58
CA ALA A 30 3.18 18.63 12.28
C ALA A 30 1.77 18.96 12.78
N GLY A 31 0.98 17.95 13.16
CA GLY A 31 -0.34 18.08 13.80
C GLY A 31 -1.49 17.43 13.02
N GLU A 32 -2.55 17.04 13.72
CA GLU A 32 -3.70 16.29 13.17
C GLU A 32 -4.52 17.06 12.13
N HIS A 33 -4.36 18.38 12.07
CA HIS A 33 -4.97 19.24 11.06
C HIS A 33 -4.30 19.10 9.68
N VAL A 34 -3.14 18.45 9.60
CA VAL A 34 -2.40 18.26 8.35
C VAL A 34 -3.02 17.11 7.55
N TYR A 35 -3.57 17.45 6.39
CA TYR A 35 -4.15 16.46 5.49
C TYR A 35 -3.17 15.35 5.09
N GLN A 36 -3.56 14.09 5.30
CA GLN A 36 -2.77 12.90 4.93
C GLN A 36 -3.48 11.96 3.95
N GLY A 37 -4.72 12.26 3.54
CA GLY A 37 -5.52 11.38 2.68
C GLY A 37 -4.91 11.14 1.28
N ASP A 38 -4.01 12.00 0.79
CA ASP A 38 -3.26 11.71 -0.44
C ASP A 38 -2.21 10.60 -0.25
N LEU A 39 -1.64 10.46 0.93
CA LEU A 39 -0.67 9.42 1.26
C LEU A 39 -1.37 8.08 1.50
N GLU A 40 -2.51 8.09 2.19
CA GLU A 40 -3.37 6.91 2.37
C GLU A 40 -3.79 6.34 1.00
N ARG A 41 -4.32 7.18 0.11
CA ARG A 41 -4.65 6.77 -1.27
C ARG A 41 -3.46 6.23 -2.05
N LYS A 42 -2.24 6.71 -1.80
CA LYS A 42 -1.03 6.18 -2.45
C LYS A 42 -0.67 4.80 -1.92
N VAL A 43 -0.85 4.55 -0.62
CA VAL A 43 -0.66 3.22 -0.03
C VAL A 43 -1.70 2.25 -0.59
N GLU A 44 -2.97 2.62 -0.61
CA GLU A 44 -4.06 1.80 -1.17
C GLU A 44 -3.77 1.40 -2.62
N ARG A 45 -3.36 2.35 -3.48
CA ARG A 45 -2.98 2.05 -4.88
C ARG A 45 -1.86 1.02 -5.00
N VAL A 46 -0.90 1.01 -4.07
CA VAL A 46 0.19 0.02 -4.07
C VAL A 46 -0.35 -1.35 -3.70
N ILE A 47 -1.22 -1.43 -2.69
CA ILE A 47 -1.85 -2.69 -2.25
C ILE A 47 -2.75 -3.25 -3.37
N ASP A 48 -3.58 -2.41 -3.99
CA ASP A 48 -4.43 -2.80 -5.12
C ASP A 48 -3.60 -3.26 -6.32
N GLY A 49 -2.49 -2.58 -6.61
CA GLY A 49 -1.56 -3.00 -7.65
C GLY A 49 -0.96 -4.38 -7.37
N ALA A 50 -0.54 -4.63 -6.12
CA ALA A 50 -0.02 -5.91 -5.69
C ALA A 50 -1.07 -7.03 -5.80
N ARG A 51 -2.31 -6.75 -5.39
CA ARG A 51 -3.44 -7.68 -5.52
C ARG A 51 -3.70 -8.05 -6.98
N ARG A 52 -3.81 -7.06 -7.87
CA ARG A 52 -4.01 -7.30 -9.33
C ARG A 52 -2.85 -8.09 -9.94
N ARG A 53 -1.61 -7.85 -9.50
CA ARG A 53 -0.43 -8.59 -9.96
C ARG A 53 -0.50 -10.06 -9.54
N GLU A 54 -0.82 -10.35 -8.29
CA GLU A 54 -0.97 -11.73 -7.81
C GLU A 54 -2.13 -12.46 -8.49
N GLU A 55 -3.28 -11.80 -8.66
CA GLU A 55 -4.41 -12.36 -9.41
C GLU A 55 -3.99 -12.74 -10.84
N ARG A 56 -3.27 -11.86 -11.54
CA ARG A 56 -2.75 -12.14 -12.89
C ARG A 56 -1.74 -13.29 -12.89
N ALA A 57 -0.81 -13.31 -11.94
CA ALA A 57 0.17 -14.38 -11.82
C ALA A 57 -0.50 -15.74 -11.55
N SER A 58 -1.54 -15.76 -10.70
CA SER A 58 -2.31 -16.99 -10.42
C SER A 58 -3.11 -17.48 -11.63
N LYS A 59 -3.68 -16.57 -12.43
CA LYS A 59 -4.43 -16.89 -13.65
C LYS A 59 -3.52 -17.37 -14.78
N SER A 60 -2.32 -16.81 -14.92
CA SER A 60 -1.35 -17.20 -15.95
C SER A 60 -0.67 -18.55 -15.70
N ARG A 61 -0.72 -19.06 -14.45
CA ARG A 61 -0.05 -20.30 -14.05
C ARG A 61 -0.97 -21.52 -14.14
N LYS A 62 -2.14 -21.36 -14.74
CA LYS A 62 -3.17 -22.38 -14.92
C LYS A 62 -3.42 -22.57 -16.41
#